data_AF-A0A452GVA8-F1
#
_entry.id   AF-A0A452GVA8-F1
#
_cell.length_a   1.000
_cell.length_b   1.000
_cell.length_c   1.000
_cell.angle_alpha   90.00
_cell.angle_beta   90.00
_cell.angle_gamma   90.00
#
_symmetry.space_group_name_H-M   'P 1'
#
loop_
_entity.id
_entity.type
_entity.pdbx_description
1 polymer ?
#
loop_
_entity_poly.entity_id
_entity_poly.type
_entity_poly.pdbx_seq_one_letter_code
_entity_poly.pdbx_strand_id
1 'polypeptide(L)'
;GGAPSVLSRPPNPLLLKVKLETKPRKFEDRVLVSYWVGGGVESSFNVLEIRTLNTINHCQILVDTEKATYSFKFPSPASAEQVTQHVNAALGKIFPSPTAG
;
A
#
# COMPACT_ATOMS: atom_id res chain seq x y z
N GLY A 1 12.16 14.39 -31.35
CA GLY A 1 12.18 14.72 -29.92
C GLY A 1 11.18 13.85 -29.20
N GLY A 2 11.64 12.79 -28.55
CA GLY A 2 10.79 11.98 -27.68
C GLY A 2 11.12 12.37 -26.25
N ALA A 3 10.22 13.08 -25.58
CA ALA A 3 10.33 13.24 -24.13
C ALA A 3 10.30 11.83 -23.51
N PRO A 4 11.18 11.50 -22.56
CA PRO A 4 11.05 10.24 -21.83
C PRO A 4 9.66 10.24 -21.21
N SER A 5 8.93 9.13 -21.38
CA SER A 5 7.65 8.90 -20.74
C SER A 5 7.84 9.12 -19.24
N VAL A 6 7.54 10.34 -18.79
CA VAL A 6 7.45 10.66 -17.38
C VAL A 6 6.47 9.64 -16.86
N LEU A 7 6.96 8.78 -15.96
CA LEU A 7 6.13 7.86 -15.22
C LEU A 7 5.03 8.72 -14.58
N SER A 8 3.88 8.81 -15.24
CA SER A 8 2.83 9.76 -14.90
C SER A 8 2.50 9.53 -13.44
N ARG A 9 2.81 10.53 -12.60
CA ARG A 9 2.52 10.46 -11.17
C ARG A 9 1.05 10.06 -11.06
N PRO A 10 0.69 8.98 -10.34
CA PRO A 10 -0.70 8.66 -10.14
C PRO A 10 -1.37 9.90 -9.52
N PRO A 11 -2.55 10.31 -10.00
CA PRO A 11 -3.12 11.63 -9.67
C PRO A 11 -3.33 11.83 -8.17
N ASN A 12 -3.39 10.75 -7.38
CA ASN A 12 -3.60 10.77 -5.93
C ASN A 12 -2.67 9.75 -5.24
N PRO A 13 -1.45 10.14 -4.83
CA PRO A 13 -0.63 9.30 -3.97
C PRO A 13 -1.27 9.17 -2.59
N LEU A 14 -1.32 7.95 -2.04
CA LEU A 14 -1.66 7.77 -0.63
C LEU A 14 -0.54 8.33 0.23
N LEU A 15 -0.91 9.09 1.26
CA LEU A 15 -0.02 9.56 2.30
C LEU A 15 -0.76 9.42 3.63
N LEU A 16 -0.47 8.36 4.38
CA LEU A 16 -1.19 8.04 5.61
C LEU A 16 -0.21 7.88 6.78
N LYS A 17 -0.53 8.49 7.92
CA LYS A 17 0.16 8.18 9.18
C LYS A 17 -0.34 6.83 9.70
N VAL A 18 0.59 5.95 10.01
CA VAL A 18 0.31 4.58 10.47
C VAL A 18 1.24 4.23 11.62
N LYS A 19 0.82 3.26 12.42
CA LYS A 19 1.66 2.60 13.40
C LYS A 19 2.06 1.23 12.87
N LEU A 20 3.33 1.06 12.51
CA LEU A 20 3.88 -0.21 12.02
C LEU A 20 4.36 -1.06 13.21
N GLU A 21 3.94 -2.32 13.28
CA GLU A 21 4.49 -3.27 14.23
C GLU A 21 5.91 -3.70 13.79
N THR A 22 6.94 -3.35 14.57
CA THR A 22 8.34 -3.74 14.28
C THR A 22 8.82 -4.92 15.13
N LYS A 23 8.15 -5.15 16.26
CA LYS A 23 8.31 -6.29 17.17
C LYS A 23 6.93 -6.65 17.72
N PRO A 24 6.69 -7.89 18.19
CA PRO A 24 5.40 -8.26 18.75
C PRO A 24 4.96 -7.25 19.83
N ARG A 25 3.78 -6.63 19.61
CA ARG A 25 3.19 -5.59 20.48
C ARG A 25 3.94 -4.25 20.53
N LYS A 26 5.00 -4.05 19.75
CA LYS A 26 5.75 -2.79 19.68
C LYS A 26 5.48 -2.08 18.35
N PHE A 27 4.93 -0.88 18.44
CA PHE A 27 4.53 -0.08 17.29
C PHE A 27 5.33 1.21 17.19
N GLU A 28 5.71 1.56 15.97
CA GLU A 28 6.41 2.80 15.65
C GLU A 28 5.58 3.64 14.68
N ASP A 29 5.60 4.96 14.86
CA ASP A 29 4.90 5.90 13.98
C ASP A 29 5.64 5.99 12.65
N ARG A 30 4.93 5.78 11.55
CA ARG A 30 5.45 5.72 10.19
C ARG A 30 4.49 6.41 9.24
N VAL A 31 4.99 6.77 8.07
CA VAL A 31 4.18 7.30 6.97
C VAL A 31 4.12 6.24 5.87
N LEU A 32 2.92 5.75 5.56
CA LEU A 32 2.66 4.88 4.43
C LEU A 32 2.43 5.73 3.18
N VAL A 33 3.16 5.40 2.12
CA VAL A 33 3.18 6.16 0.87
C VAL A 33 3.03 5.22 -0.31
N SER A 34 2.16 5.52 -1.29
CA SER A 34 1.92 4.64 -2.44
C SER A 34 2.73 4.96 -3.71
N TYR A 35 3.70 5.88 -3.63
CA TYR A 35 4.57 6.22 -4.76
C TYR A 35 6.04 6.01 -4.43
N TRP A 36 6.83 5.77 -5.48
CA TRP A 36 8.28 5.70 -5.40
C TRP A 36 8.87 7.07 -5.03
N VAL A 37 9.50 7.20 -3.87
CA VAL A 37 10.33 8.38 -3.59
C VAL A 37 11.77 7.93 -3.49
N GLY A 38 12.59 8.47 -4.38
CA GLY A 38 14.03 8.25 -4.34
C GLY A 38 14.58 8.71 -2.99
N GLY A 39 15.30 7.79 -2.32
CA GLY A 39 16.06 8.02 -1.09
C GLY A 39 15.21 8.30 0.16
N GLY A 40 15.29 7.41 1.17
CA GLY A 40 14.67 7.63 2.48
C GLY A 40 13.50 6.70 2.84
N VAL A 41 13.31 5.60 2.11
CA VAL A 41 12.32 4.58 2.43
C VAL A 41 12.92 3.51 3.33
N GLU A 42 12.33 3.30 4.51
CA GLU A 42 12.79 2.27 5.45
C GLU A 42 12.34 0.86 5.05
N SER A 43 11.16 0.73 4.44
CA SER A 43 10.64 -0.53 3.91
C SER A 43 9.65 -0.26 2.78
N SER A 44 9.69 -1.10 1.76
CA SER A 44 8.82 -1.02 0.59
C SER A 44 8.43 -2.41 0.14
N PHE A 45 7.23 -2.54 -0.42
CA PHE A 45 6.78 -3.72 -1.15
C PHE A 45 6.03 -3.26 -2.40
N ASN A 46 6.08 -4.05 -3.45
CA ASN A 46 5.25 -3.85 -4.62
C ASN A 46 3.84 -4.42 -4.37
N VAL A 47 2.81 -3.82 -4.96
CA VAL A 47 1.45 -4.36 -4.92
C VAL A 47 1.38 -5.81 -5.44
N LEU A 48 2.26 -6.17 -6.37
CA LEU A 48 2.39 -7.51 -6.93
C LEU A 48 3.07 -8.51 -5.98
N GLU A 49 3.79 -8.04 -4.96
CA GLU A 49 4.38 -8.91 -3.93
C GLU A 49 3.36 -9.30 -2.84
N ILE A 50 2.20 -8.64 -2.79
CA ILE A 50 1.16 -8.89 -1.79
C ILE A 50 0.48 -10.24 -2.06
N ARG A 51 0.59 -11.16 -1.10
CA ARG A 51 -0.07 -12.47 -1.13
C ARG A 51 -1.44 -12.41 -0.48
N THR A 52 -1.53 -11.75 0.66
CA THR A 52 -2.81 -11.49 1.34
C THR A 52 -2.85 -10.10 1.95
N LEU A 53 -4.02 -9.48 1.90
CA LEU A 53 -4.31 -8.21 2.55
C LEU A 53 -5.52 -8.42 3.46
N ASN A 54 -5.26 -8.62 4.74
CA ASN A 54 -6.27 -8.97 5.73
C ASN A 54 -6.59 -7.77 6.62
N THR A 55 -7.88 -7.44 6.75
CA THR A 55 -8.35 -6.48 7.74
C THR A 55 -8.58 -7.23 9.05
N ILE A 56 -7.69 -7.06 10.02
CA ILE A 56 -7.76 -7.77 11.32
C ILE A 56 -8.85 -7.16 12.20
N ASN A 57 -8.97 -5.84 12.15
CA ASN A 57 -10.04 -5.06 12.75
C ASN A 57 -10.21 -3.76 11.95
N HIS A 58 -11.22 -2.97 12.31
CA HIS A 58 -11.61 -1.76 11.58
C HIS A 58 -10.46 -0.78 11.33
N CYS A 59 -9.41 -0.77 12.17
CA CYS A 59 -8.27 0.13 12.04
C CYS A 59 -6.93 -0.61 11.90
N GLN A 60 -6.91 -1.90 11.53
CA GLN A 60 -5.67 -2.66 11.42
C GLN A 60 -5.67 -3.56 10.19
N ILE A 61 -4.63 -3.40 9.35
CA ILE A 61 -4.41 -4.21 8.16
C ILE A 61 -3.12 -5.00 8.34
N LEU A 62 -3.19 -6.29 8.03
CA LEU A 62 -2.04 -7.17 7.89
C LEU A 62 -1.78 -7.39 6.40
N VAL A 63 -0.60 -7.00 5.95
CA VAL A 63 -0.14 -7.21 4.57
C VAL A 63 0.90 -8.30 4.60
N ASP A 64 0.56 -9.46 4.04
CA ASP A 64 1.53 -10.53 3.83
C ASP A 64 2.16 -10.37 2.45
N THR A 65 3.48 -10.36 2.41
CA THR A 65 4.28 -10.31 1.18
C THR A 65 5.20 -11.52 1.16
N GLU A 66 5.84 -11.77 0.01
CA GLU A 66 6.84 -12.84 -0.09
C GLU A 66 7.98 -12.72 0.93
N LYS A 67 8.37 -11.48 1.28
CA LYS A 67 9.56 -11.23 2.11
C LYS A 67 9.24 -11.01 3.58
N ALA A 68 8.04 -10.51 3.87
CA ALA A 68 7.67 -10.11 5.22
C ALA A 68 6.15 -9.94 5.37
N THR A 69 5.71 -10.00 6.63
CA THR A 69 4.36 -9.62 7.02
C THR A 69 4.41 -8.27 7.73
N TYR A 70 3.62 -7.30 7.26
CA TYR A 70 3.53 -5.96 7.83
C TYR A 70 2.19 -5.78 8.54
N SER A 71 2.23 -5.36 9.81
CA SER A 71 1.02 -5.03 10.58
C SER A 71 0.90 -3.53 10.76
N PHE A 72 -0.08 -2.92 10.09
CA PHE A 72 -0.33 -1.49 10.13
C PHE A 72 -1.58 -1.18 10.96
N LYS A 73 -1.44 -0.30 11.95
CA LYS A 73 -2.55 0.31 12.66
C LYS A 73 -2.79 1.73 12.17
N PHE A 74 -4.04 2.05 11.91
CA PHE A 74 -4.50 3.30 11.34
C PHE A 74 -5.20 4.16 12.40
N PRO A 75 -5.19 5.49 12.24
CA PRO A 75 -5.88 6.40 13.16
C PRO A 75 -7.41 6.29 13.07
N SER A 76 -7.94 5.82 11.93
CA SER A 76 -9.37 5.70 11.66
C SER A 76 -9.66 4.56 10.69
N PRO A 77 -10.89 4.01 10.71
CA PRO A 77 -11.26 2.94 9.79
C PRO A 77 -11.29 3.38 8.34
N ALA A 78 -11.69 4.63 8.09
CA ALA A 78 -11.63 5.24 6.76
C ALA A 78 -10.20 5.26 6.18
N SER A 79 -9.17 5.36 7.03
CA SER A 79 -7.77 5.31 6.57
C SER A 79 -7.37 3.91 6.15
N ALA A 80 -7.82 2.88 6.87
CA ALA A 80 -7.59 1.49 6.49
C ALA A 80 -8.33 1.15 5.18
N GLU A 81 -9.59 1.53 5.06
CA GLU A 81 -10.39 1.32 3.85
C GLU A 81 -9.73 1.95 2.61
N GLN A 82 -9.21 3.18 2.73
CA GLN A 82 -8.48 3.84 1.64
C GLN A 82 -7.29 3.02 1.14
N VAL A 83 -6.54 2.34 2.02
CA VAL A 83 -5.42 1.47 1.61
C VAL A 83 -5.93 0.28 0.83
N THR A 84 -6.95 -0.42 1.35
CA THR A 84 -7.53 -1.59 0.68
C THR A 84 -8.10 -1.24 -0.70
N GLN A 85 -8.84 -0.13 -0.79
CA GLN A 85 -9.34 0.39 -2.06
C GLN A 85 -8.22 0.75 -3.02
N HIS A 86 -7.15 1.37 -2.54
CA HIS A 86 -6.01 1.74 -3.38
C HIS A 86 -5.27 0.54 -3.94
N VAL A 87 -5.05 -0.50 -3.11
CA VAL A 87 -4.45 -1.77 -3.55
C VAL A 87 -5.34 -2.43 -4.60
N ASN A 88 -6.65 -2.55 -4.34
CA ASN A 88 -7.59 -3.12 -5.29
C ASN A 88 -7.66 -2.34 -6.61
N ALA A 89 -7.67 -1.01 -6.55
CA ALA A 89 -7.67 -0.16 -7.74
C ALA A 89 -6.36 -0.28 -8.54
N ALA A 90 -5.21 -0.45 -7.87
CA ALA A 90 -3.94 -0.71 -8.53
C ALA A 90 -3.94 -2.08 -9.21
N LEU A 91 -4.40 -3.12 -8.51
CA LEU A 91 -4.53 -4.47 -9.08
C LEU A 91 -5.49 -4.51 -10.27
N GLY A 92 -6.64 -3.84 -10.20
CA GLY A 92 -7.61 -3.79 -11.30
C GLY A 92 -7.09 -3.08 -12.56
N LYS A 93 -6.11 -2.17 -12.43
CA LYS A 93 -5.41 -1.56 -13.57
C LYS A 93 -4.37 -2.49 -14.20
N ILE A 94 -3.73 -3.34 -13.38
CA ILE A 94 -2.69 -4.28 -13.83
C ILE A 94 -3.34 -5.54 -14.44
N PHE A 95 -4.41 -6.01 -13.81
CA PHE A 95 -5.22 -7.15 -14.24
C PHE A 95 -6.63 -6.65 -14.60
N PRO A 96 -6.79 -5.90 -15.71
CA PRO A 96 -8.11 -5.53 -16.17
C PRO A 96 -8.91 -6.81 -16.40
N SER A 97 -10.13 -6.86 -15.86
CA SER A 97 -11.04 -7.99 -16.09
C SER A 97 -11.23 -8.19 -17.59
N PRO A 98 -11.09 -9.42 -18.12
CA PRO A 98 -11.50 -9.72 -19.48
C PRO A 98 -13.04 -9.69 -19.52
N THR A 99 -13.61 -8.53 -19.74
CA THR A 99 -15.05 -8.35 -19.96
C THR A 99 -15.21 -7.19 -20.92
N ALA A 100 -15.89 -7.31 -22.04
CA ALA A 100 -16.43 -8.47 -22.74
C ALA A 100 -16.54 -7.99 -24.19
N GLY A 101 -16.01 -8.77 -25.13
CA GLY A 101 -16.36 -8.64 -26.54
C GLY A 101 -17.63 -9.41 -26.83
#